data_AF-A0A2V5Y6K5-F1
#
_entry.id   AF-A0A2V5Y6K5-F1
#
_cell.length_a   1.000
_cell.length_b   1.000
_cell.length_c   1.000
_cell.angle_alpha   90.00
_cell.angle_beta   90.00
_cell.angle_gamma   90.00
#
_symmetry.space_group_name_H-M   'P 1'
#
loop_
_entity.id
_entity.type
_entity.pdbx_description
1 polymer ?
#
loop_
_entity_poly.entity_id
_entity_poly.type
_entity_poly.pdbx_seq_one_letter_code
_entity_poly.pdbx_strand_id
1 'polypeptide(L)'
;DDGTKQAHRRGVIYTVAPSPIDANRIWCGTDDGLIHLTPDAGRTWTNVTPAVISAWQKISLIEAGHFDSNTAYAAVNTLRIDDLRPHIFATHDGGKTWAEITNGIPAGEIINAVREDPERKGLLFAGAEKSVYVSFDDGANWQSLRLNLPATSVRDLIIKNDDLVVATHGRGFWILDNITPLRQITTSQREDLLFKPQTALRVRANLNTDTPLPPDEPAGQNPPDGAMIDYLLSKNVSGPVTIEIKDGKGRSVRKYSSTDTPAEVNPKRLKIPSYWIRPSSSVSPKAGLHRFLWDMHYTPVPNVEPQFPMSATYRNTAPAATSPWAAPGDYTVTLTVDGQAFSQPLTVAMDPRVKVSAADLQEQFDLSWKLYQLRLKLAPIGKKFDNIAEELTKLRTKAAERPDVTQKLEAFAETFVKFGPPHPRPGAAPSLFILESTTRLFNEIEKADAAPTAAVRAGVADLETKVRPMMDSWHNLLEADLPALNQQLKQAGFPEIKIEE
;
A
#
# COMPACT_ATOMS: atom_id res chain seq x y z
N ASP A 1 -45.04 17.08 -42.53
CA ASP A 1 -45.22 16.76 -41.11
C ASP A 1 -44.20 15.75 -40.65
N ASP A 2 -43.17 16.25 -39.98
CA ASP A 2 -42.04 15.48 -39.49
C ASP A 2 -42.40 14.91 -38.11
N GLY A 3 -42.82 13.65 -38.09
CA GLY A 3 -43.32 12.95 -36.89
C GLY A 3 -42.28 12.72 -35.79
N THR A 4 -41.07 13.27 -35.93
CA THR A 4 -40.00 13.23 -34.93
C THR A 4 -39.95 14.47 -34.04
N LYS A 5 -40.69 15.54 -34.37
CA LYS A 5 -40.52 16.85 -33.71
C LYS A 5 -41.09 16.99 -32.29
N GLN A 6 -41.90 16.05 -31.80
CA GLN A 6 -42.30 16.03 -30.39
C GLN A 6 -42.79 14.63 -29.97
N ALA A 7 -42.21 14.09 -28.89
CA ALA A 7 -42.67 12.84 -28.32
C ALA A 7 -44.09 13.01 -27.73
N HIS A 8 -45.05 12.23 -28.22
CA HIS A 8 -46.42 12.16 -27.65
C HIS A 8 -46.47 11.43 -26.30
N ARG A 9 -45.38 10.76 -25.89
CA ARG A 9 -45.22 10.13 -24.58
C ARG A 9 -44.32 11.02 -23.72
N ARG A 10 -44.73 11.28 -22.47
CA ARG A 10 -43.90 11.98 -21.50
C ARG A 10 -42.62 11.17 -21.26
N GLY A 11 -41.46 11.78 -21.44
CA GLY A 11 -40.19 11.20 -21.01
C GLY A 11 -40.16 10.95 -19.51
N VAL A 12 -39.21 10.15 -19.06
CA VAL A 12 -38.95 9.84 -17.66
C VAL A 12 -37.81 10.73 -17.18
N ILE A 13 -37.96 11.33 -15.99
CA ILE A 13 -36.82 11.96 -15.30
C ILE A 13 -35.81 10.86 -14.98
N TYR A 14 -34.66 10.91 -15.64
CA TYR A 14 -33.65 9.86 -15.61
C TYR A 14 -32.53 10.20 -14.61
N THR A 15 -32.24 11.50 -14.44
CA THR A 15 -31.22 11.99 -13.52
C THR A 15 -31.70 13.23 -12.79
N VAL A 16 -31.34 13.34 -11.51
CA VAL A 16 -31.57 14.49 -10.64
C VAL A 16 -30.25 14.81 -9.97
N ALA A 17 -29.76 16.03 -10.14
CA ALA A 17 -28.45 16.46 -9.67
C ALA A 17 -28.60 17.75 -8.85
N PRO A 18 -28.83 17.64 -7.53
CA PRO A 18 -28.75 18.79 -6.62
C PRO A 18 -27.31 19.32 -6.57
N SER A 19 -27.14 20.63 -6.47
CA SER A 19 -25.81 21.23 -6.32
C SER A 19 -25.22 20.89 -4.94
N PRO A 20 -23.95 20.47 -4.87
CA PRO A 20 -23.27 20.22 -3.59
C PRO A 20 -22.98 21.52 -2.80
N ILE A 21 -23.12 22.70 -3.43
CA ILE A 21 -22.78 24.00 -2.85
C ILE A 21 -23.94 25.01 -2.83
N ASP A 22 -25.09 24.67 -3.40
CA ASP A 22 -26.32 25.48 -3.36
C ASP A 22 -27.57 24.59 -3.25
N ALA A 23 -28.13 24.51 -2.04
CA ALA A 23 -29.29 23.66 -1.75
C ALA A 23 -30.58 24.06 -2.50
N ASN A 24 -30.66 25.28 -3.04
CA ASN A 24 -31.82 25.70 -3.84
C ASN A 24 -31.71 25.26 -5.30
N ARG A 25 -30.52 24.83 -5.72
CA ARG A 25 -30.26 24.54 -7.13
C ARG A 25 -30.30 23.05 -7.42
N ILE A 26 -31.16 22.67 -8.37
CA ILE A 26 -31.32 21.28 -8.79
C ILE A 26 -31.42 21.23 -10.32
N TRP A 27 -30.63 20.35 -10.92
CA TRP A 27 -30.71 20.01 -12.33
C TRP A 27 -31.47 18.68 -12.51
N CYS A 28 -32.27 18.58 -13.57
CA CYS A 28 -32.97 17.35 -13.94
C CYS A 28 -32.75 17.06 -15.41
N GLY A 29 -32.48 15.81 -15.75
CA GLY A 29 -32.34 15.32 -17.12
C GLY A 29 -33.32 14.19 -17.41
N THR A 30 -33.85 14.13 -18.63
CA THR A 30 -34.83 13.13 -19.04
C THR A 30 -34.33 12.21 -20.15
N ASP A 31 -35.02 11.08 -20.34
CA ASP A 31 -34.68 10.12 -21.40
C ASP A 31 -35.13 10.53 -22.81
N ASP A 32 -35.96 11.56 -22.92
CA ASP A 32 -36.33 12.23 -24.17
C ASP A 32 -35.46 13.45 -24.49
N GLY A 33 -34.43 13.73 -23.69
CA GLY A 33 -33.37 14.71 -24.00
C GLY A 33 -33.54 16.10 -23.41
N LEU A 34 -34.47 16.29 -22.46
CA LEU A 34 -34.67 17.59 -21.82
C LEU A 34 -33.79 17.75 -20.58
N ILE A 35 -33.23 18.94 -20.43
CA ILE A 35 -32.52 19.43 -19.23
C ILE A 35 -33.32 20.58 -18.63
N HIS A 36 -33.65 20.47 -17.35
CA HIS A 36 -34.33 21.50 -16.59
C HIS A 36 -33.51 21.92 -15.37
N LEU A 37 -33.63 23.19 -15.01
CA LEU A 37 -32.98 23.79 -13.85
C LEU A 37 -34.03 24.47 -12.97
N THR A 38 -33.93 24.25 -11.67
CA THR A 38 -34.57 25.10 -10.66
C THR A 38 -33.49 25.81 -9.82
N PRO A 39 -33.58 27.13 -9.61
CA PRO A 39 -32.72 27.86 -8.68
C PRO A 39 -33.40 28.14 -7.33
N ASP A 40 -34.61 27.63 -7.09
CA ASP A 40 -35.48 28.01 -5.96
C ASP A 40 -36.08 26.82 -5.20
N ALA A 41 -35.34 25.72 -5.14
CA ALA A 41 -35.69 24.46 -4.50
C ALA A 41 -36.93 23.78 -5.09
N GLY A 42 -37.12 23.90 -6.40
CA GLY A 42 -38.17 23.22 -7.16
C GLY A 42 -39.49 23.96 -7.23
N ARG A 43 -39.56 25.24 -6.83
CA ARG A 43 -40.77 26.06 -6.97
C ARG A 43 -41.01 26.45 -8.43
N THR A 44 -39.94 26.78 -9.15
CA THR A 44 -39.97 27.07 -10.58
C THR A 44 -38.89 26.28 -11.32
N TRP A 45 -39.22 25.86 -12.55
CA TRP A 45 -38.34 25.07 -13.41
C TRP A 45 -38.24 25.73 -14.79
N THR A 46 -37.01 25.88 -15.28
CA THR A 46 -36.72 26.41 -16.62
C THR A 46 -36.12 25.31 -17.47
N ASN A 47 -36.62 25.15 -18.70
CA ASN A 47 -35.98 24.29 -19.70
C ASN A 47 -34.72 25.00 -20.21
N VAL A 48 -33.56 24.38 -19.99
CA VAL A 48 -32.23 24.89 -20.34
C VAL A 48 -31.53 23.95 -21.32
N THR A 49 -32.31 23.13 -22.05
CA THR A 49 -31.79 22.17 -23.03
C THR A 49 -31.11 22.92 -24.19
N PRO A 50 -29.86 22.60 -24.53
CA PRO A 50 -29.22 23.19 -25.70
C PRO A 50 -29.91 22.72 -26.99
N ALA A 51 -30.07 23.63 -27.95
CA ALA A 51 -30.83 23.39 -29.18
C ALA A 51 -30.30 22.24 -30.07
N VAL A 52 -29.04 21.83 -29.87
CA VAL A 52 -28.44 20.69 -30.57
C VAL A 52 -28.93 19.34 -30.02
N ILE A 53 -29.45 19.30 -28.79
CA ILE A 53 -30.02 18.07 -28.22
C ILE A 53 -31.44 17.86 -28.76
N SER A 54 -31.65 16.72 -29.41
CA SER A 54 -32.93 16.33 -29.99
C SER A 54 -33.65 15.27 -29.17
N ALA A 55 -34.92 15.00 -29.52
CA ALA A 55 -35.71 13.96 -28.89
C ALA A 55 -34.97 12.61 -28.86
N TRP A 56 -35.14 11.87 -27.76
CA TRP A 56 -34.56 10.54 -27.50
C TRP A 56 -33.05 10.48 -27.30
N GLN A 57 -32.37 11.63 -27.27
CA GLN A 57 -30.99 11.72 -26.80
C GLN A 57 -30.98 11.75 -25.26
N LYS A 58 -31.04 10.56 -24.65
CA LYS A 58 -31.19 10.40 -23.20
C LYS A 58 -30.09 11.12 -22.43
N ILE A 59 -30.48 12.06 -21.56
CA ILE A 59 -29.58 12.65 -20.56
C ILE A 59 -29.32 11.59 -19.50
N SER A 60 -28.23 10.84 -19.64
CA SER A 60 -27.97 9.67 -18.80
C SER A 60 -27.55 10.06 -17.39
N LEU A 61 -26.90 11.22 -17.25
CA LEU A 61 -26.39 11.73 -15.98
C LEU A 61 -26.10 13.22 -16.10
N ILE A 62 -26.43 13.98 -15.05
CA ILE A 62 -25.95 15.35 -14.84
C ILE A 62 -25.06 15.37 -13.60
N GLU A 63 -23.90 16.01 -13.71
CA GLU A 63 -23.04 16.37 -12.60
C GLU A 63 -23.19 17.87 -12.34
N ALA A 64 -23.64 18.23 -11.14
CA ALA A 64 -23.70 19.62 -10.72
C ALA A 64 -22.31 20.06 -10.22
N GLY A 65 -21.90 21.27 -10.60
CA GLY A 65 -20.55 21.77 -10.29
C GLY A 65 -20.24 21.80 -8.80
N HIS A 66 -19.02 21.40 -8.45
CA HIS A 66 -18.48 21.39 -7.09
C HIS A 66 -17.86 22.73 -6.68
N PHE A 67 -17.52 23.59 -7.65
CA PHE A 67 -16.85 24.87 -7.41
C PHE A 67 -17.65 26.11 -7.84
N ASP A 68 -18.70 25.93 -8.65
CA ASP A 68 -19.61 26.98 -9.09
C ASP A 68 -21.01 26.39 -9.29
N SER A 69 -22.02 26.96 -8.63
CA SER A 69 -23.38 26.43 -8.68
C SER A 69 -24.01 26.59 -10.07
N ASN A 70 -23.51 27.50 -10.91
CA ASN A 70 -23.97 27.65 -12.30
C ASN A 70 -23.31 26.66 -13.27
N THR A 71 -22.32 25.88 -12.81
CA THR A 71 -21.66 24.87 -13.62
C THR A 71 -22.42 23.55 -13.57
N ALA A 72 -22.53 22.88 -14.73
CA ALA A 72 -23.01 21.51 -14.82
C ALA A 72 -22.44 20.80 -16.05
N TYR A 73 -22.27 19.48 -15.93
CA TYR A 73 -21.84 18.59 -17.00
C TYR A 73 -22.91 17.55 -17.26
N ALA A 74 -23.32 17.34 -18.51
CA ALA A 74 -24.36 16.41 -18.90
C ALA A 74 -23.79 15.33 -19.83
N ALA A 75 -23.86 14.07 -19.40
CA ALA A 75 -23.63 12.93 -20.27
C ALA A 75 -24.89 12.62 -21.06
N VAL A 76 -24.75 12.47 -22.38
CA VAL A 76 -25.86 12.18 -23.28
C VAL A 76 -25.60 10.84 -23.95
N ASN A 77 -26.49 9.87 -23.69
CA ASN A 77 -26.38 8.52 -24.22
C ASN A 77 -27.34 8.35 -25.41
N THR A 78 -26.75 8.19 -26.59
CA THR A 78 -27.48 8.11 -27.86
C THR A 78 -27.52 6.71 -28.44
N LEU A 79 -27.12 5.68 -27.67
CA LEU A 79 -27.07 4.29 -28.12
C LEU A 79 -28.40 3.78 -28.68
N ARG A 80 -29.54 4.26 -28.16
CA ARG A 80 -30.89 3.82 -28.55
C ARG A 80 -31.36 4.36 -29.90
N ILE A 81 -30.65 5.33 -30.47
CA ILE A 81 -30.96 5.94 -31.76
C ILE A 81 -29.85 5.71 -32.79
N ASP A 82 -29.03 4.67 -32.56
CA ASP A 82 -27.93 4.25 -33.42
C ASP A 82 -26.84 5.31 -33.68
N ASP A 83 -26.75 6.35 -32.84
CA ASP A 83 -25.62 7.27 -32.83
C ASP A 83 -24.59 6.80 -31.81
N LEU A 84 -23.45 6.34 -32.33
CA LEU A 84 -22.37 5.75 -31.53
C LEU A 84 -21.29 6.78 -31.12
N ARG A 85 -21.51 8.08 -31.37
CA ARG A 85 -20.55 9.12 -31.00
C ARG A 85 -20.61 9.44 -29.50
N PRO A 86 -19.51 9.93 -28.90
CA PRO A 86 -19.54 10.46 -27.54
C PRO A 86 -20.28 11.80 -27.51
N HIS A 87 -21.06 12.03 -26.45
CA HIS A 87 -21.73 13.31 -26.20
C HIS A 87 -21.63 13.68 -24.72
N ILE A 88 -20.93 14.78 -24.46
CA ILE A 88 -20.82 15.42 -23.14
C ILE A 88 -21.01 16.91 -23.36
N PHE A 89 -21.91 17.54 -22.62
CA PHE A 89 -22.14 18.98 -22.66
C PHE A 89 -21.76 19.62 -21.33
N ALA A 90 -21.08 20.77 -21.37
CA ALA A 90 -20.76 21.57 -20.21
C ALA A 90 -21.44 22.94 -20.30
N THR A 91 -21.90 23.45 -19.16
CA THR A 91 -22.36 24.84 -18.97
C THR A 91 -21.67 25.44 -17.76
N HIS A 92 -21.47 26.76 -17.78
CA HIS A 92 -20.95 27.54 -16.64
C HIS A 92 -21.81 28.76 -16.32
N ASP A 93 -22.99 28.89 -16.94
CA ASP A 93 -23.84 30.08 -16.84
C ASP A 93 -25.29 29.76 -16.45
N GLY A 94 -25.50 28.58 -15.84
CA GLY A 94 -26.81 28.11 -15.44
C GLY A 94 -27.62 27.55 -16.62
N GLY A 95 -26.95 26.99 -17.64
CA GLY A 95 -27.58 26.35 -18.78
C GLY A 95 -28.07 27.31 -19.85
N LYS A 96 -27.66 28.58 -19.82
CA LYS A 96 -27.98 29.55 -20.90
C LYS A 96 -27.19 29.19 -22.16
N THR A 97 -25.95 28.75 -21.99
CA THR A 97 -25.11 28.22 -23.06
C THR A 97 -24.51 26.87 -22.66
N TRP A 98 -24.30 26.02 -23.66
CA TRP A 98 -23.66 24.72 -23.50
C TRP A 98 -22.62 24.52 -24.60
N ALA A 99 -21.48 23.92 -24.23
CA ALA A 99 -20.43 23.49 -25.13
C ALA A 99 -20.32 21.97 -25.13
N GLU A 100 -20.18 21.36 -26.30
CA GLU A 100 -19.87 19.93 -26.41
C GLU A 100 -18.37 19.71 -26.17
N ILE A 101 -18.03 18.87 -25.21
CA ILE A 101 -16.67 18.70 -24.66
C ILE A 101 -16.21 17.24 -24.79
N THR A 102 -16.02 16.77 -26.02
CA THR A 102 -15.73 15.34 -26.33
C THR A 102 -14.43 15.11 -27.09
N ASN A 103 -13.63 16.17 -27.30
CA ASN A 103 -12.38 16.09 -28.03
C ASN A 103 -11.40 15.11 -27.35
N GLY A 104 -10.84 14.16 -28.13
CA GLY A 104 -9.99 13.06 -27.63
C GLY A 104 -10.74 11.76 -27.32
N ILE A 105 -12.09 11.77 -27.27
CA ILE A 105 -12.90 10.55 -27.16
C ILE A 105 -13.28 10.05 -28.57
N PRO A 106 -12.89 8.83 -28.98
CA PRO A 106 -13.18 8.33 -30.32
C PRO A 106 -14.66 7.91 -30.47
N ALA A 107 -15.13 7.84 -31.73
CA ALA A 107 -16.43 7.26 -32.04
C ALA A 107 -16.53 5.79 -31.56
N GLY A 108 -17.73 5.38 -31.18
CA GLY A 108 -18.00 4.08 -30.57
C GLY A 108 -17.79 4.05 -29.05
N GLU A 109 -17.50 5.18 -28.41
CA GLU A 109 -17.42 5.35 -26.95
C GLU A 109 -18.59 6.23 -26.48
N ILE A 110 -19.79 5.65 -26.49
CA ILE A 110 -20.97 6.37 -26.00
C ILE A 110 -20.83 6.62 -24.51
N ILE A 111 -21.21 7.81 -24.06
CA ILE A 111 -21.03 8.24 -22.68
C ILE A 111 -22.26 7.84 -21.85
N ASN A 112 -22.00 7.34 -20.65
CA ASN A 112 -23.01 7.03 -19.65
C ASN A 112 -22.91 7.96 -18.44
N ALA A 113 -21.69 8.35 -18.07
CA ALA A 113 -21.43 9.16 -16.89
C ALA A 113 -20.32 10.18 -17.15
N VAL A 114 -20.42 11.32 -16.48
CA VAL A 114 -19.39 12.35 -16.36
C VAL A 114 -19.37 12.81 -14.90
N ARG A 115 -18.20 12.98 -14.29
CA ARG A 115 -18.04 13.42 -12.89
C ARG A 115 -16.95 14.46 -12.80
N GLU A 116 -17.16 15.47 -11.96
CA GLU A 116 -16.15 16.47 -11.61
C GLU A 116 -15.44 16.02 -10.34
N ASP A 117 -14.11 16.12 -10.31
CA ASP A 117 -13.37 15.89 -9.09
C ASP A 117 -13.69 16.99 -8.06
N PRO A 118 -14.14 16.64 -6.83
CA PRO A 118 -14.55 17.64 -5.84
C PRO A 118 -13.38 18.44 -5.25
N GLU A 119 -12.12 18.09 -5.54
CA GLU A 119 -10.94 18.77 -5.00
C GLU A 119 -10.15 19.55 -6.04
N ARG A 120 -10.11 19.08 -7.29
CA ARG A 120 -9.45 19.76 -8.41
C ARG A 120 -10.47 20.21 -9.46
N LYS A 121 -10.74 21.51 -9.48
CA LYS A 121 -11.51 22.15 -10.56
C LYS A 121 -10.95 21.80 -11.95
N GLY A 122 -11.83 21.42 -12.86
CA GLY A 122 -11.50 21.06 -14.24
C GLY A 122 -10.89 19.66 -14.43
N LEU A 123 -10.69 18.88 -13.36
CA LEU A 123 -10.42 17.44 -13.47
C LEU A 123 -11.75 16.71 -13.59
N LEU A 124 -11.99 16.09 -14.75
CA LEU A 124 -13.23 15.38 -15.04
C LEU A 124 -12.94 13.91 -15.38
N PHE A 125 -13.89 13.04 -15.07
CA PHE A 125 -13.88 11.63 -15.45
C PHE A 125 -15.14 11.28 -16.23
N ALA A 126 -15.02 10.49 -17.30
CA ALA A 126 -16.16 10.05 -18.09
C ALA A 126 -16.20 8.52 -18.21
N GLY A 127 -17.36 7.94 -17.93
CA GLY A 127 -17.64 6.52 -18.09
C GLY A 127 -18.29 6.26 -19.45
N ALA A 128 -17.62 5.49 -20.29
CA ALA A 128 -18.08 5.15 -21.63
C ALA A 128 -18.38 3.64 -21.80
N GLU A 129 -18.85 3.23 -22.97
CA GLU A 129 -19.20 1.83 -23.26
C GLU A 129 -18.01 0.84 -23.22
N LYS A 130 -16.76 1.31 -23.38
CA LYS A 130 -15.58 0.43 -23.38
C LYS A 130 -14.45 0.88 -22.45
N SER A 131 -14.51 2.10 -21.92
CA SER A 131 -13.39 2.72 -21.20
C SER A 131 -13.86 3.75 -20.17
N VAL A 132 -12.96 4.12 -19.27
CA VAL A 132 -13.03 5.40 -18.54
C VAL A 132 -12.09 6.39 -19.22
N TYR A 133 -12.47 7.65 -19.28
CA TYR A 133 -11.65 8.77 -19.77
C TYR A 133 -11.41 9.78 -18.65
N VAL A 134 -10.31 10.51 -18.75
CA VAL A 134 -9.96 11.63 -17.85
C VAL A 134 -9.64 12.86 -18.67
N SER A 135 -10.07 14.02 -18.18
CA SER A 135 -9.75 15.34 -18.69
C SER A 135 -9.12 16.17 -17.56
N PHE A 136 -8.09 16.96 -17.88
CA PHE A 136 -7.41 17.83 -16.92
C PHE A 136 -7.68 19.33 -17.16
N ASP A 137 -8.51 19.64 -18.14
CA ASP A 137 -8.77 20.98 -18.68
C ASP A 137 -10.26 21.21 -18.93
N ASP A 138 -11.09 20.77 -17.99
CA ASP A 138 -12.54 21.05 -17.96
C ASP A 138 -13.31 20.48 -19.17
N GLY A 139 -12.82 19.37 -19.73
CA GLY A 139 -13.42 18.63 -20.82
C GLY A 139 -12.92 19.03 -22.20
N ALA A 140 -12.01 20.00 -22.29
CA ALA A 140 -11.46 20.44 -23.57
C ALA A 140 -10.64 19.34 -24.26
N ASN A 141 -9.94 18.49 -23.50
CA ASN A 141 -9.22 17.33 -24.01
C ASN A 141 -9.36 16.12 -23.09
N TRP A 142 -9.75 14.98 -23.67
CA TRP A 142 -9.87 13.71 -22.97
C TRP A 142 -8.79 12.72 -23.40
N GLN A 143 -8.38 11.88 -22.46
CA GLN A 143 -7.50 10.75 -22.70
C GLN A 143 -8.02 9.49 -21.98
N SER A 144 -7.72 8.32 -22.53
CA SER A 144 -8.16 7.06 -21.92
C SER A 144 -7.48 6.84 -20.56
N LEU A 145 -8.29 6.49 -19.56
CA LEU A 145 -7.89 6.00 -18.24
C LEU A 145 -8.27 4.51 -18.08
N ARG A 146 -8.26 3.74 -19.17
CA ARG A 146 -8.68 2.33 -19.14
C ARG A 146 -7.73 1.44 -18.34
N LEU A 147 -6.41 1.64 -18.43
CA LEU A 147 -5.42 0.82 -17.71
C LEU A 147 -5.68 -0.70 -17.86
N ASN A 148 -5.89 -1.41 -16.75
CA ASN A 148 -6.24 -2.84 -16.71
C ASN A 148 -7.75 -3.11 -16.72
N LEU A 149 -8.60 -2.08 -16.77
CA LEU A 149 -10.04 -2.23 -16.95
C LEU A 149 -10.31 -2.88 -18.31
N PRO A 150 -11.05 -3.98 -18.38
CA PRO A 150 -11.42 -4.59 -19.65
C PRO A 150 -12.48 -3.75 -20.36
N ALA A 151 -12.66 -3.99 -21.66
CA ALA A 151 -13.67 -3.31 -22.45
C ALA A 151 -15.06 -3.75 -21.97
N THR A 152 -15.68 -2.93 -21.12
CA THR A 152 -17.00 -3.18 -20.55
C THR A 152 -17.71 -1.86 -20.34
N SER A 153 -19.04 -1.89 -20.42
CA SER A 153 -19.86 -0.69 -20.29
C SER A 153 -19.76 -0.13 -18.88
N VAL A 154 -19.19 1.07 -18.75
CA VAL A 154 -19.15 1.81 -17.50
C VAL A 154 -20.48 2.53 -17.35
N ARG A 155 -21.24 2.18 -16.32
CA ARG A 155 -22.60 2.69 -16.09
C ARG A 155 -22.62 3.90 -15.18
N ASP A 156 -21.67 3.98 -14.25
CA ASP A 156 -21.53 5.09 -13.33
C ASP A 156 -20.10 5.20 -12.78
N LEU A 157 -19.76 6.38 -12.28
CA LEU A 157 -18.51 6.71 -11.61
C LEU A 157 -18.82 7.47 -10.31
N ILE A 158 -18.04 7.25 -9.26
CA ILE A 158 -18.04 8.11 -8.07
C ILE A 158 -16.61 8.32 -7.57
N ILE A 159 -16.27 9.56 -7.23
CA ILE A 159 -15.06 9.87 -6.49
C ILE A 159 -15.38 9.79 -5.00
N LYS A 160 -14.64 8.95 -4.27
CA LYS A 160 -14.77 8.82 -2.82
C LYS A 160 -13.42 9.05 -2.19
N ASN A 161 -13.27 10.19 -1.50
CA ASN A 161 -11.98 10.65 -0.98
C ASN A 161 -10.96 10.72 -2.14
N ASP A 162 -9.91 9.90 -2.07
CA ASP A 162 -8.84 9.80 -3.05
C ASP A 162 -9.05 8.64 -4.03
N ASP A 163 -10.20 7.97 -4.07
CA ASP A 163 -10.42 6.82 -4.94
C ASP A 163 -11.47 7.10 -6.03
N LEU A 164 -11.24 6.57 -7.24
CA LEU A 164 -12.24 6.55 -8.31
C LEU A 164 -12.88 5.17 -8.39
N VAL A 165 -14.17 5.09 -8.03
CA VAL A 165 -14.95 3.87 -8.09
C VAL A 165 -15.76 3.83 -9.38
N VAL A 166 -15.66 2.71 -10.11
CA VAL A 166 -16.22 2.49 -11.43
C VAL A 166 -17.23 1.36 -11.37
N ALA A 167 -18.49 1.65 -11.69
CA ALA A 167 -19.56 0.65 -11.78
C ALA A 167 -19.70 0.16 -13.23
N THR A 168 -19.59 -1.15 -13.45
CA THR A 168 -19.66 -1.75 -14.79
C THR A 168 -20.93 -2.56 -15.01
N HIS A 169 -21.34 -2.72 -16.27
CA HIS A 169 -22.42 -3.61 -16.66
C HIS A 169 -21.95 -5.07 -16.70
N GLY A 170 -22.24 -5.83 -15.65
CA GLY A 170 -22.03 -7.28 -15.60
C GLY A 170 -20.62 -7.73 -15.20
N ARG A 171 -19.72 -6.81 -14.80
CA ARG A 171 -18.34 -7.16 -14.36
C ARG A 171 -17.92 -6.51 -13.04
N GLY A 172 -18.89 -6.19 -12.19
CA GLY A 172 -18.69 -5.69 -10.83
C GLY A 172 -18.20 -4.25 -10.75
N PHE A 173 -17.59 -3.92 -9.61
CA PHE A 173 -16.97 -2.63 -9.35
C PHE A 173 -15.45 -2.72 -9.55
N TRP A 174 -14.87 -1.65 -10.07
CA TRP A 174 -13.43 -1.45 -10.17
C TRP A 174 -13.07 -0.20 -9.40
N ILE A 175 -11.95 -0.23 -8.66
CA ILE A 175 -11.49 0.92 -7.89
C ILE A 175 -10.09 1.24 -8.37
N LEU A 176 -9.89 2.47 -8.83
CA LEU A 176 -8.56 3.04 -8.99
C LEU A 176 -8.21 3.72 -7.67
N ASP A 177 -7.45 3.00 -6.84
CA ASP A 177 -7.01 3.50 -5.55
C ASP A 177 -6.09 4.71 -5.74
N ASN A 178 -6.28 5.76 -4.95
CA ASN A 178 -5.42 6.94 -4.88
C ASN A 178 -5.21 7.65 -6.23
N ILE A 179 -6.12 8.55 -6.58
CA ILE A 179 -6.08 9.47 -7.73
C ILE A 179 -5.32 10.76 -7.42
N THR A 180 -4.68 10.91 -6.25
CA THR A 180 -3.94 12.13 -5.91
C THR A 180 -2.86 12.52 -6.92
N PRO A 181 -2.19 11.60 -7.66
CA PRO A 181 -1.30 12.00 -8.75
C PRO A 181 -2.06 12.71 -9.89
N LEU A 182 -3.29 12.28 -10.19
CA LEU A 182 -4.14 12.92 -11.19
C LEU A 182 -4.59 14.32 -10.75
N ARG A 183 -4.68 14.60 -9.45
CA ARG A 183 -4.95 15.96 -8.93
C ARG A 183 -3.74 16.89 -8.98
N GLN A 184 -2.53 16.34 -9.09
CA GLN A 184 -1.29 17.11 -8.99
C GLN A 184 -0.56 17.26 -10.33
N ILE A 185 -0.80 16.34 -11.27
CA ILE A 185 -0.14 16.37 -12.58
C ILE A 185 -0.72 17.49 -13.47
N THR A 186 0.16 18.15 -14.22
CA THR A 186 -0.23 19.10 -15.28
C THR A 186 -0.10 18.44 -16.65
N THR A 187 -0.90 18.87 -17.63
CA THR A 187 -0.83 18.36 -19.02
C THR A 187 0.52 18.66 -19.69
N SER A 188 1.26 19.64 -19.16
CA SER A 188 2.61 20.02 -19.57
C SER A 188 3.73 19.42 -18.72
N GLN A 189 3.46 18.44 -17.86
CA GLN A 189 4.48 17.88 -16.98
C GLN A 189 5.60 17.20 -17.81
N ARG A 190 6.81 17.76 -17.75
CA ARG A 190 8.01 17.24 -18.44
C ARG A 190 9.16 16.85 -17.51
N GLU A 191 9.07 17.25 -16.25
CA GLU A 191 10.13 17.05 -15.26
C GLU A 191 9.78 15.91 -14.30
N ASP A 192 10.82 15.36 -13.67
CA ASP A 192 10.70 14.41 -12.59
C ASP A 192 9.90 15.04 -11.44
N LEU A 193 9.02 14.26 -10.83
CA LEU A 193 8.11 14.77 -9.81
C LEU A 193 7.86 13.72 -8.74
N LEU A 194 7.97 14.14 -7.48
CA LEU A 194 7.40 13.43 -6.34
C LEU A 194 6.04 14.03 -6.02
N PHE A 195 4.99 13.22 -6.17
CA PHE A 195 3.63 13.64 -5.82
C PHE A 195 3.49 13.67 -4.30
N LYS A 196 2.76 14.66 -3.77
CA LYS A 196 2.36 14.68 -2.37
C LYS A 196 1.52 13.42 -2.11
N PRO A 197 1.96 12.51 -1.22
CA PRO A 197 1.18 11.33 -0.90
C PRO A 197 -0.15 11.69 -0.23
N GLN A 198 -1.15 10.83 -0.40
CA GLN A 198 -2.34 10.86 0.45
C GLN A 198 -1.99 10.55 1.91
N THR A 199 -2.93 10.79 2.82
CA THR A 199 -2.78 10.36 4.21
C THR A 199 -2.72 8.83 4.27
N ALA A 200 -1.63 8.28 4.82
CA ALA A 200 -1.48 6.85 4.99
C ALA A 200 -2.16 6.40 6.29
N LEU A 201 -2.96 5.33 6.23
CA LEU A 201 -3.65 4.78 7.40
C LEU A 201 -2.92 3.56 7.94
N ARG A 202 -2.53 3.60 9.22
CA ARG A 202 -2.06 2.42 9.96
C ARG A 202 -3.25 1.51 10.28
N VAL A 203 -3.49 0.54 9.40
CA VAL A 203 -4.59 -0.43 9.49
C VAL A 203 -4.04 -1.83 9.70
N ARG A 204 -4.54 -2.52 10.73
CA ARG A 204 -4.32 -3.95 10.91
C ARG A 204 -5.37 -4.73 10.13
N ALA A 205 -4.92 -5.66 9.29
CA ALA A 205 -5.83 -6.57 8.62
C ALA A 205 -6.53 -7.47 9.67
N ASN A 206 -7.86 -7.50 9.65
CA ASN A 206 -8.63 -8.45 10.45
C ASN A 206 -8.70 -9.78 9.68
N LEU A 207 -7.64 -10.58 9.79
CA LEU A 207 -7.55 -11.89 9.16
C LEU A 207 -8.11 -12.94 10.13
N ASN A 208 -9.44 -12.97 10.30
CA ASN A 208 -10.11 -13.98 11.11
C ASN A 208 -10.29 -15.32 10.36
N THR A 209 -9.58 -15.50 9.25
CA THR A 209 -9.59 -16.71 8.45
C THR A 209 -8.14 -17.16 8.24
N ASP A 210 -7.75 -18.28 8.85
CA ASP A 210 -6.44 -18.92 8.65
C ASP A 210 -6.19 -19.31 7.18
N THR A 211 -7.26 -19.34 6.36
CA THR A 211 -7.26 -19.64 4.93
C THR A 211 -8.00 -18.53 4.17
N PRO A 212 -7.53 -18.07 3.00
CA PRO A 212 -8.23 -17.11 2.15
C PRO A 212 -9.58 -17.67 1.72
N LEU A 213 -10.46 -16.76 1.31
CA LEU A 213 -11.72 -17.13 0.70
C LEU A 213 -11.47 -18.06 -0.51
N PRO A 214 -12.28 -19.11 -0.68
CA PRO A 214 -12.21 -19.98 -1.85
C PRO A 214 -12.22 -19.15 -3.15
N PRO A 215 -11.52 -19.55 -4.23
CA PRO A 215 -11.46 -18.79 -5.47
C PRO A 215 -12.83 -18.51 -6.13
N ASP A 216 -13.83 -19.32 -5.80
CA ASP A 216 -15.24 -19.20 -6.21
C ASP A 216 -16.05 -18.20 -5.38
N GLU A 217 -15.54 -17.77 -4.23
CA GLU A 217 -16.16 -16.72 -3.42
C GLU A 217 -15.87 -15.34 -4.06
N PRO A 218 -16.90 -14.55 -4.42
CA PRO A 218 -16.71 -13.23 -4.98
C PRO A 218 -16.00 -12.29 -3.98
N ALA A 219 -14.72 -12.02 -4.20
CA ALA A 219 -13.92 -11.12 -3.38
C ALA A 219 -13.25 -10.03 -4.21
N GLY A 220 -13.24 -8.81 -3.68
CA GLY A 220 -12.42 -7.71 -4.19
C GLY A 220 -11.03 -7.73 -3.56
N GLN A 221 -10.08 -7.04 -4.19
CA GLN A 221 -8.79 -6.76 -3.56
C GLN A 221 -8.97 -5.60 -2.59
N ASN A 222 -8.43 -5.73 -1.37
CA ASN A 222 -8.27 -4.59 -0.49
C ASN A 222 -7.22 -3.62 -1.08
N PRO A 223 -7.31 -2.31 -0.79
CA PRO A 223 -6.28 -1.37 -1.19
C PRO A 223 -4.91 -1.77 -0.61
N PRO A 224 -3.79 -1.34 -1.23
CA PRO A 224 -2.46 -1.59 -0.71
C PRO A 224 -2.31 -1.15 0.76
N ASP A 225 -1.67 -1.99 1.57
CA ASP A 225 -1.34 -1.70 2.97
C ASP A 225 -0.07 -0.85 3.07
N GLY A 226 -0.19 0.37 3.55
CA GLY A 226 0.96 1.27 3.68
C GLY A 226 0.73 2.67 3.13
N ALA A 227 1.82 3.42 3.03
CA ALA A 227 1.85 4.69 2.34
C ALA A 227 2.17 4.47 0.85
N MET A 228 1.26 4.87 -0.03
CA MET A 228 1.50 4.91 -1.47
C MET A 228 2.31 6.16 -1.81
N ILE A 229 3.50 5.94 -2.37
CA ILE A 229 4.44 6.98 -2.79
C ILE A 229 4.48 6.95 -4.32
N ASP A 230 3.84 7.94 -4.93
CA ASP A 230 3.79 8.07 -6.39
C ASP A 230 4.87 9.04 -6.86
N TYR A 231 5.55 8.70 -7.96
CA TYR A 231 6.53 9.57 -8.60
C TYR A 231 6.54 9.40 -10.12
N LEU A 232 6.89 10.46 -10.82
CA LEU A 232 7.08 10.49 -12.27
C LEU A 232 8.57 10.63 -12.58
N LEU A 233 9.10 9.78 -13.45
CA LEU A 233 10.41 9.96 -14.07
C LEU A 233 10.22 10.32 -15.55
N SER A 234 10.77 11.46 -15.95
CA SER A 234 10.72 11.99 -17.32
C SER A 234 11.48 11.13 -18.33
N LYS A 235 12.50 10.40 -17.86
CA LYS A 235 13.37 9.51 -18.65
C LYS A 235 13.85 8.32 -17.81
N ASN A 236 14.44 7.33 -18.47
CA ASN A 236 15.13 6.25 -17.77
C ASN A 236 16.36 6.83 -17.06
N VAL A 237 16.60 6.38 -15.83
CA VAL A 237 17.72 6.78 -14.98
C VAL A 237 18.73 5.64 -14.93
N SER A 238 20.01 5.94 -15.17
CA SER A 238 21.08 4.94 -15.10
C SER A 238 21.68 4.81 -13.71
N GLY A 239 21.66 5.89 -12.92
CA GLY A 239 22.07 5.90 -11.52
C GLY A 239 21.00 5.35 -10.56
N PRO A 240 21.33 5.27 -9.26
CA PRO A 240 20.36 4.87 -8.25
C PRO A 240 19.25 5.92 -8.10
N VAL A 241 18.00 5.47 -8.16
CA VAL A 241 16.83 6.25 -7.73
C VAL A 241 16.49 5.80 -6.32
N THR A 242 16.41 6.74 -5.37
CA THR A 242 16.16 6.40 -3.97
C THR A 242 14.93 7.09 -3.41
N ILE A 243 14.21 6.40 -2.53
CA ILE A 243 13.13 6.96 -1.73
C ILE A 243 13.55 6.87 -0.26
N GLU A 244 13.63 7.99 0.43
CA GLU A 244 13.94 8.07 1.86
C GLU A 244 12.75 8.64 2.62
N ILE A 245 12.35 7.97 3.70
CA ILE A 245 11.33 8.45 4.63
C ILE A 245 12.02 8.92 5.90
N LYS A 246 11.69 10.13 6.35
CA LYS A 246 12.16 10.73 7.60
C LYS A 246 10.99 11.02 8.53
N ASP A 247 11.21 10.88 9.83
CA ASP A 247 10.24 11.28 10.85
C ASP A 247 10.19 12.81 11.01
N GLY A 248 9.25 13.31 11.81
CA GLY A 248 9.13 14.75 12.12
C GLY A 248 10.34 15.37 12.83
N LYS A 249 11.35 14.58 13.23
CA LYS A 249 12.63 15.04 13.79
C LYS A 249 13.77 14.98 12.75
N GLY A 250 13.47 14.63 11.50
CA GLY A 250 14.43 14.51 10.41
C GLY A 250 15.28 13.23 10.45
N ARG A 251 14.95 12.26 11.32
CA ARG A 251 15.68 10.99 11.42
C ARG A 251 15.20 10.04 10.33
N SER A 252 16.14 9.35 9.67
CA SER A 252 15.80 8.32 8.67
C SER A 252 15.02 7.18 9.32
N VAL A 253 13.82 6.93 8.79
CA VAL A 253 12.95 5.81 9.15
C VAL A 253 13.28 4.60 8.29
N ARG A 254 13.30 4.82 6.97
CA ARG A 254 13.63 3.79 5.98
C ARG A 254 14.09 4.43 4.68
N LYS A 255 15.05 3.79 4.02
CA LYS A 255 15.53 4.18 2.69
C LYS A 255 15.47 2.99 1.75
N TYR A 256 15.05 3.25 0.52
CA TYR A 256 14.95 2.30 -0.57
C TYR A 256 15.76 2.80 -1.77
N SER A 257 16.31 1.88 -2.54
CA SER A 257 17.05 2.15 -3.77
C SER A 257 16.56 1.27 -4.91
N SER A 258 16.64 1.77 -6.14
CA SER A 258 16.45 0.97 -7.36
C SER A 258 17.52 -0.11 -7.55
N THR A 259 18.58 -0.05 -6.75
CA THR A 259 19.67 -1.04 -6.71
C THR A 259 19.52 -2.04 -5.56
N ASP A 260 18.46 -1.93 -4.74
CA ASP A 260 18.22 -2.89 -3.67
C ASP A 260 17.91 -4.27 -4.26
N THR A 261 18.55 -5.30 -3.71
CA THR A 261 18.24 -6.69 -4.07
C THR A 261 17.10 -7.18 -3.17
N PRO A 262 15.95 -7.59 -3.74
CA PRO A 262 14.88 -8.19 -2.94
C PRO A 262 15.39 -9.40 -2.15
N ALA A 263 14.92 -9.55 -0.92
CA ALA A 263 15.27 -10.71 -0.12
C ALA A 263 14.81 -12.00 -0.82
N GLU A 264 15.72 -12.95 -1.01
CA GLU A 264 15.37 -14.25 -1.59
C GLU A 264 14.55 -15.07 -0.59
N VAL A 265 13.44 -15.62 -1.08
CA VAL A 265 12.57 -16.49 -0.29
C VAL A 265 12.99 -17.94 -0.53
N ASN A 266 13.36 -18.67 0.53
CA ASN A 266 13.66 -20.09 0.44
C ASN A 266 12.37 -20.93 0.38
N PRO A 267 12.04 -21.56 -0.77
CA PRO A 267 10.78 -22.29 -0.92
C PRO A 267 10.66 -23.50 0.02
N LYS A 268 11.79 -24.07 0.45
CA LYS A 268 11.81 -25.24 1.35
C LYS A 268 11.43 -24.90 2.80
N ARG A 269 11.51 -23.62 3.18
CA ARG A 269 11.19 -23.13 4.53
C ARG A 269 9.81 -22.47 4.60
N LEU A 270 9.11 -22.36 3.48
CA LEU A 270 7.77 -21.81 3.44
C LEU A 270 6.75 -22.78 4.04
N LYS A 271 5.87 -22.23 4.87
CA LYS A 271 4.68 -22.93 5.40
C LYS A 271 3.46 -22.78 4.48
N ILE A 272 3.60 -22.00 3.41
CA ILE A 272 2.56 -21.65 2.45
C ILE A 272 3.14 -21.79 1.03
N PRO A 273 2.31 -22.06 0.00
CA PRO A 273 2.79 -22.05 -1.37
C PRO A 273 3.34 -20.67 -1.77
N SER A 274 4.42 -20.63 -2.56
CA SER A 274 5.10 -19.38 -2.92
C SER A 274 4.22 -18.36 -3.65
N TYR A 275 3.18 -18.81 -4.37
CA TYR A 275 2.25 -17.92 -5.08
C TYR A 275 1.30 -17.14 -4.15
N TRP A 276 1.32 -17.40 -2.85
CA TRP A 276 0.59 -16.60 -1.84
C TRP A 276 1.39 -15.39 -1.37
N ILE A 277 2.70 -15.39 -1.61
CA ILE A 277 3.59 -14.31 -1.18
C ILE A 277 3.33 -13.08 -2.04
N ARG A 278 3.34 -11.91 -1.39
CA ARG A 278 3.30 -10.62 -2.08
C ARG A 278 4.53 -10.50 -2.99
N PRO A 279 4.37 -10.23 -4.30
CA PRO A 279 5.50 -9.95 -5.17
C PRO A 279 6.37 -8.82 -4.61
N SER A 280 7.69 -8.98 -4.64
CA SER A 280 8.60 -7.93 -4.20
C SER A 280 8.44 -6.68 -5.08
N SER A 281 8.28 -5.53 -4.46
CA SER A 281 8.31 -4.23 -5.13
C SER A 281 9.65 -3.55 -4.90
N SER A 282 10.21 -2.96 -5.95
CA SER A 282 11.47 -2.22 -5.92
C SER A 282 11.25 -0.83 -6.52
N VAL A 283 12.07 0.13 -6.12
CA VAL A 283 12.06 1.47 -6.75
C VAL A 283 12.46 1.30 -8.21
N SER A 284 11.65 1.84 -9.13
CA SER A 284 11.85 1.71 -10.56
C SER A 284 12.65 2.90 -11.09
N PRO A 285 13.76 2.68 -11.79
CA PRO A 285 14.50 3.75 -12.45
C PRO A 285 14.01 4.03 -13.88
N LYS A 286 12.91 3.40 -14.32
CA LYS A 286 12.41 3.54 -15.69
C LYS A 286 11.63 4.85 -15.88
N ALA A 287 11.54 5.35 -17.11
CA ALA A 287 10.65 6.47 -17.43
C ALA A 287 9.18 6.10 -17.16
N GLY A 288 8.37 7.11 -16.81
CA GLY A 288 6.94 6.98 -16.58
C GLY A 288 6.51 7.19 -15.12
N LEU A 289 5.22 7.00 -14.88
CA LEU A 289 4.61 7.10 -13.56
C LEU A 289 4.79 5.77 -12.81
N HIS A 290 5.24 5.86 -11.56
CA HIS A 290 5.47 4.71 -10.68
C HIS A 290 4.75 4.91 -9.36
N ARG A 291 4.29 3.79 -8.80
CA ARG A 291 3.77 3.69 -7.44
C ARG A 291 4.67 2.77 -6.63
N PHE A 292 5.21 3.28 -5.54
CA PHE A 292 5.98 2.52 -4.56
C PHE A 292 5.23 2.46 -3.23
N LEU A 293 5.27 1.32 -2.56
CA LEU A 293 4.55 1.11 -1.30
C LEU A 293 5.55 1.03 -0.14
N TRP A 294 5.46 1.98 0.79
CA TRP A 294 6.11 1.86 2.08
C TRP A 294 5.15 1.17 3.05
N ASP A 295 5.53 -0.01 3.52
CA ASP A 295 4.81 -0.81 4.54
C ASP A 295 4.71 -0.13 5.92
N MET A 296 5.18 1.11 6.04
CA MET A 296 5.21 1.92 7.25
C MET A 296 6.08 1.36 8.38
N HIS A 297 7.00 0.43 8.10
CA HIS A 297 7.97 -0.05 9.09
C HIS A 297 9.33 0.61 8.90
N TYR A 298 10.10 0.68 10.00
CA TYR A 298 11.51 1.09 9.96
C TYR A 298 12.37 0.10 9.18
N THR A 299 13.65 0.41 8.95
CA THR A 299 14.60 -0.51 8.31
C THR A 299 14.62 -1.89 9.01
N PRO A 300 14.36 -3.00 8.30
CA PRO A 300 14.41 -4.34 8.87
C PRO A 300 15.77 -4.68 9.50
N VAL A 301 15.78 -5.60 10.47
CA VAL A 301 17.04 -6.17 10.98
C VAL A 301 17.76 -6.88 9.81
N PRO A 302 19.03 -6.53 9.52
CA PRO A 302 19.73 -7.06 8.36
C PRO A 302 20.00 -8.56 8.50
N ASN A 303 20.10 -9.25 7.37
CA ASN A 303 20.45 -10.67 7.29
C ASN A 303 19.51 -11.62 8.07
N VAL A 304 18.29 -11.19 8.36
CA VAL A 304 17.23 -12.07 8.89
C VAL A 304 16.41 -12.59 7.72
N GLU A 305 16.33 -13.92 7.59
CA GLU A 305 15.52 -14.55 6.55
C GLU A 305 14.04 -14.17 6.73
N PRO A 306 13.34 -13.75 5.65
CA PRO A 306 11.92 -13.42 5.71
C PRO A 306 11.07 -14.61 6.18
N GLN A 307 10.22 -14.38 7.18
CA GLN A 307 9.24 -15.36 7.64
C GLN A 307 7.84 -14.93 7.23
N PHE A 308 6.98 -15.89 6.88
CA PHE A 308 5.62 -15.61 6.42
C PHE A 308 4.60 -16.26 7.37
N PRO A 309 3.50 -15.56 7.71
CA PRO A 309 2.43 -16.13 8.52
C PRO A 309 1.69 -17.25 7.77
N MET A 310 1.05 -18.14 8.53
CA MET A 310 0.17 -19.17 7.95
C MET A 310 -1.17 -18.58 7.47
N SER A 311 -1.64 -17.50 8.13
CA SER A 311 -2.81 -16.69 7.73
C SER A 311 -2.50 -15.85 6.49
N ALA A 312 -2.25 -16.55 5.39
CA ALA A 312 -1.73 -15.97 4.17
C ALA A 312 -2.86 -15.47 3.26
N THR A 313 -2.60 -14.39 2.52
CA THR A 313 -3.50 -13.80 1.54
C THR A 313 -2.96 -14.06 0.14
N TYR A 314 -3.80 -14.58 -0.76
CA TYR A 314 -3.39 -14.89 -2.13
C TYR A 314 -2.66 -13.71 -2.80
N ARG A 315 -1.42 -13.93 -3.25
CA ARG A 315 -0.51 -12.94 -3.84
C ARG A 315 -0.30 -11.65 -3.04
N ASN A 316 -0.61 -11.64 -1.75
CA ASN A 316 -0.52 -10.43 -0.93
C ASN A 316 0.01 -10.68 0.50
N THR A 317 0.57 -11.86 0.78
CA THR A 317 1.18 -12.16 2.08
C THR A 317 2.52 -11.44 2.22
N ALA A 318 2.58 -10.45 3.11
CA ALA A 318 3.83 -9.77 3.47
C ALA A 318 4.68 -10.62 4.42
N PRO A 319 6.02 -10.47 4.40
CA PRO A 319 6.86 -11.06 5.43
C PRO A 319 6.59 -10.39 6.79
N ALA A 320 6.79 -11.15 7.87
CA ALA A 320 6.74 -10.61 9.22
C ALA A 320 7.79 -9.51 9.39
N ALA A 321 7.35 -8.32 9.83
CA ALA A 321 8.24 -7.20 10.07
C ALA A 321 9.23 -7.51 11.19
N THR A 322 10.49 -7.13 10.99
CA THR A 322 11.55 -7.27 12.00
C THR A 322 11.91 -5.95 12.67
N SER A 323 11.21 -4.87 12.32
CA SER A 323 11.41 -3.50 12.78
C SER A 323 10.07 -2.90 13.23
N PRO A 324 10.07 -1.88 14.11
CA PRO A 324 8.83 -1.30 14.60
C PRO A 324 7.98 -0.69 13.48
N TRP A 325 6.66 -0.74 13.64
CA TRP A 325 5.72 0.05 12.85
C TRP A 325 5.85 1.53 13.21
N ALA A 326 5.93 2.41 12.20
CA ALA A 326 5.84 3.84 12.37
C ALA A 326 4.63 4.25 13.22
N ALA A 327 4.87 5.14 14.18
CA ALA A 327 3.81 5.76 14.97
C ALA A 327 3.02 6.76 14.10
N PRO A 328 1.72 6.96 14.36
CA PRO A 328 0.98 8.04 13.73
C PRO A 328 1.67 9.40 13.96
N GLY A 329 1.71 10.23 12.93
CA GLY A 329 2.38 11.53 12.96
C GLY A 329 2.84 12.00 11.59
N ASP A 330 3.66 13.05 11.61
CA ASP A 330 4.19 13.67 10.41
C ASP A 330 5.55 13.09 10.02
N TYR A 331 5.68 12.85 8.72
CA TYR A 331 6.86 12.31 8.06
C TYR A 331 7.17 13.16 6.81
N THR A 332 8.37 12.99 6.28
CA THR A 332 8.76 13.53 4.98
C THR A 332 9.24 12.40 4.11
N VAL A 333 8.71 12.32 2.89
CA VAL A 333 9.25 11.45 1.84
C VAL A 333 10.14 12.27 0.93
N THR A 334 11.32 11.73 0.60
CA THR A 334 12.28 12.35 -0.32
C THR A 334 12.65 11.36 -1.41
N LEU A 335 12.36 11.73 -2.65
CA LEU A 335 12.83 11.06 -3.85
C LEU A 335 14.16 11.69 -4.26
N THR A 336 15.18 10.90 -4.57
CA THR A 336 16.44 11.37 -5.13
C THR A 336 16.68 10.73 -6.49
N VAL A 337 16.89 11.56 -7.51
CA VAL A 337 17.15 11.15 -8.91
C VAL A 337 18.35 11.96 -9.42
N ASP A 338 19.39 11.29 -9.91
CA ASP A 338 20.61 11.93 -10.43
C ASP A 338 21.21 13.01 -9.48
N GLY A 339 21.07 12.81 -8.16
CA GLY A 339 21.54 13.74 -7.12
C GLY A 339 20.57 14.87 -6.77
N GLN A 340 19.48 15.06 -7.52
CA GLN A 340 18.42 16.02 -7.21
C GLN A 340 17.41 15.41 -6.24
N ALA A 341 17.07 16.15 -5.18
CA ALA A 341 16.10 15.73 -4.17
C ALA A 341 14.74 16.44 -4.35
N PHE A 342 13.67 15.66 -4.32
CA PHE A 342 12.28 16.12 -4.31
C PHE A 342 11.64 15.65 -3.01
N SER A 343 11.09 16.57 -2.21
CA SER A 343 10.53 16.24 -0.90
C SER A 343 9.06 16.61 -0.80
N GLN A 344 8.26 15.75 -0.17
CA GLN A 344 6.85 15.98 0.11
C GLN A 344 6.52 15.58 1.56
N PRO A 345 5.59 16.30 2.22
CA PRO A 345 5.09 15.86 3.52
C PRO A 345 4.24 14.59 3.37
N LEU A 346 4.33 13.71 4.36
CA LEU A 346 3.54 12.49 4.46
C LEU A 346 2.93 12.41 5.87
N THR A 347 1.61 12.33 5.96
CA THR A 347 0.92 12.12 7.24
C THR A 347 0.56 10.64 7.39
N VAL A 348 0.95 10.04 8.52
CA VAL A 348 0.50 8.71 8.94
C VAL A 348 -0.56 8.90 10.01
N ALA A 349 -1.79 8.45 9.74
CA ALA A 349 -2.90 8.51 10.67
C ALA A 349 -3.26 7.11 11.19
N MET A 350 -3.86 7.08 12.39
CA MET A 350 -4.35 5.84 12.98
C MET A 350 -5.67 5.43 12.31
N ASP A 351 -5.92 4.12 12.21
CA ASP A 351 -7.25 3.61 11.91
C ASP A 351 -8.29 4.24 12.86
N PRO A 352 -9.34 4.93 12.34
CA PRO A 352 -10.32 5.63 13.17
C PRO A 352 -11.15 4.70 14.08
N ARG A 353 -11.12 3.39 13.84
CA ARG A 353 -11.75 2.36 14.68
C ARG A 353 -10.95 2.10 15.95
N VAL A 354 -9.64 2.34 15.95
CA VAL A 354 -8.79 2.16 17.13
C VAL A 354 -9.00 3.33 18.10
N LYS A 355 -9.21 3.00 19.38
CA LYS A 355 -9.52 3.97 20.45
C LYS A 355 -8.39 4.16 21.46
N VAL A 356 -7.23 3.55 21.20
CA VAL A 356 -6.04 3.67 22.05
C VAL A 356 -5.52 5.10 22.03
N SER A 357 -5.03 5.59 23.17
CA SER A 357 -4.51 6.94 23.27
C SER A 357 -3.20 7.10 22.49
N ALA A 358 -2.92 8.32 22.01
CA ALA A 358 -1.65 8.61 21.35
C ALA A 358 -0.44 8.36 22.27
N ALA A 359 -0.58 8.57 23.59
CA ALA A 359 0.46 8.32 24.57
C ALA A 359 0.76 6.81 24.69
N ASP A 360 -0.26 5.96 24.72
CA ASP A 360 -0.09 4.51 24.78
C ASP A 360 0.54 3.94 23.50
N LEU A 361 0.15 4.47 22.33
CA LEU A 361 0.78 4.11 21.05
C LEU A 361 2.24 4.56 20.98
N GLN A 362 2.56 5.72 21.54
CA GLN A 362 3.94 6.19 21.65
C GLN A 362 4.76 5.30 22.59
N GLU A 363 4.21 4.91 23.74
CA GLU A 363 4.90 3.99 24.65
C GLU A 363 5.10 2.62 24.00
N GLN A 364 4.10 2.13 23.26
CA GLN A 364 4.23 0.90 22.47
C GLN A 364 5.41 1.00 21.50
N PHE A 365 5.49 2.09 20.73
CA PHE A 365 6.59 2.33 19.81
C PHE A 365 7.94 2.38 20.54
N ASP A 366 8.03 3.08 21.66
CA ASP A 366 9.28 3.24 22.41
C ASP A 366 9.81 1.90 22.95
N LEU A 367 8.91 1.03 23.45
CA LEU A 367 9.26 -0.32 23.89
C LEU A 367 9.69 -1.22 22.72
N SER A 368 8.98 -1.17 21.59
CA SER A 368 9.35 -1.87 20.36
C SER A 368 10.70 -1.39 19.82
N TRP A 369 10.97 -0.08 19.90
CA TRP A 369 12.23 0.52 19.48
C TRP A 369 13.40 0.01 20.31
N LYS A 370 13.25 -0.07 21.64
CA LYS A 370 14.26 -0.67 22.52
C LYS A 370 14.59 -2.10 22.13
N LEU A 371 13.57 -2.94 21.96
CA LEU A 371 13.75 -4.34 21.56
C LEU A 371 14.41 -4.46 20.17
N TYR A 372 14.01 -3.62 19.22
CA TYR A 372 14.65 -3.54 17.92
C TYR A 372 16.14 -3.20 18.01
N GLN A 373 16.53 -2.22 18.82
CA GLN A 373 17.94 -1.87 19.05
C GLN A 373 18.74 -3.03 19.69
N LEU A 374 18.12 -3.80 20.59
CA LEU A 374 18.75 -5.01 21.14
C LEU A 374 18.91 -6.07 20.04
N ARG A 375 17.89 -6.29 19.22
CA ARG A 375 17.93 -7.26 18.11
C ARG A 375 18.99 -6.93 17.06
N LEU A 376 19.23 -5.66 16.75
CA LEU A 376 20.32 -5.24 15.87
C LEU A 376 21.70 -5.70 16.39
N LYS A 377 21.90 -5.69 17.71
CA LYS A 377 23.15 -6.17 18.34
C LYS A 377 23.22 -7.70 18.43
N LEU A 378 22.07 -8.34 18.67
CA LEU A 378 21.97 -9.77 18.92
C LEU A 378 21.92 -10.61 17.65
N ALA A 379 21.40 -10.09 16.53
CA ALA A 379 21.24 -10.87 15.30
C ALA A 379 22.57 -11.40 14.73
N PRO A 380 23.67 -10.61 14.67
CA PRO A 380 24.97 -11.14 14.27
C PRO A 380 25.50 -12.22 15.23
N ILE A 381 25.23 -12.08 16.53
CA ILE A 381 25.59 -13.09 17.55
C ILE A 381 24.79 -14.38 17.32
N GLY A 382 23.48 -14.27 17.05
CA GLY A 382 22.62 -15.40 16.73
C GLY A 382 23.12 -16.19 15.52
N LYS A 383 23.52 -15.52 14.44
CA LYS A 383 24.09 -16.20 13.25
C LYS A 383 25.35 -17.01 13.61
N LYS A 384 26.25 -16.44 14.42
CA LYS A 384 27.46 -17.14 14.88
C LYS A 384 27.14 -18.29 15.83
N PHE A 385 26.14 -18.12 16.69
CA PHE A 385 25.62 -19.17 17.54
C PHE A 385 25.09 -20.35 16.72
N ASP A 386 24.25 -20.09 15.71
CA ASP A 386 23.70 -21.13 14.84
C ASP A 386 24.81 -21.90 14.10
N ASN A 387 25.82 -21.19 13.59
CA ASN A 387 26.99 -21.79 12.94
C ASN A 387 27.77 -22.72 13.91
N ILE A 388 28.11 -22.23 15.11
CA ILE A 388 28.82 -23.04 16.12
C ILE A 388 27.98 -24.26 16.53
N ALA A 389 26.67 -24.10 16.68
CA ALA A 389 25.77 -25.21 17.01
C ALA A 389 25.76 -26.29 15.91
N GLU A 390 25.76 -25.88 14.64
CA GLU A 390 25.83 -26.79 13.50
C GLU A 390 27.16 -27.54 13.43
N GLU A 391 28.29 -26.83 13.56
CA GLU A 391 29.63 -27.43 13.55
C GLU A 391 29.85 -28.37 14.74
N LEU A 392 29.36 -28.01 15.94
CA LEU A 392 29.37 -28.91 17.10
C LEU A 392 28.61 -30.22 16.82
N THR A 393 27.46 -30.13 16.15
CA THR A 393 26.65 -31.31 15.82
C THR A 393 27.40 -32.22 14.83
N LYS A 394 28.01 -31.64 13.79
CA LYS A 394 28.84 -32.39 12.82
C LYS A 394 30.05 -33.04 13.49
N LEU A 395 30.76 -32.31 14.34
CA LEU A 395 31.94 -32.81 15.05
C LEU A 395 31.60 -33.92 16.03
N ARG A 396 30.50 -33.82 16.78
CA ARG A 396 30.01 -34.90 17.66
C ARG A 396 29.74 -36.19 16.89
N THR A 397 29.13 -36.07 15.71
CA THR A 397 28.87 -37.22 14.85
C THR A 397 30.18 -37.87 14.39
N LYS A 398 31.17 -37.05 14.01
CA LYS A 398 32.49 -37.52 13.57
C LYS A 398 33.33 -38.11 14.71
N ALA A 399 33.14 -37.62 15.93
CA ALA A 399 33.91 -38.03 17.11
C ALA A 399 33.29 -39.23 17.86
N ALA A 400 32.20 -39.82 17.37
CA ALA A 400 31.44 -40.85 18.08
C ALA A 400 32.29 -42.03 18.62
N GLU A 401 33.35 -42.42 17.92
CA GLU A 401 34.26 -43.51 18.30
C GLU A 401 35.55 -43.03 19.02
N ARG A 402 35.64 -41.74 19.36
CA ARG A 402 36.80 -41.09 19.99
C ARG A 402 36.42 -40.47 21.33
N PRO A 403 36.41 -41.25 22.43
CA PRO A 403 35.98 -40.78 23.74
C PRO A 403 36.72 -39.54 24.24
N ASP A 404 38.02 -39.44 23.92
CA ASP A 404 38.88 -38.32 24.27
C ASP A 404 38.46 -36.99 23.62
N VAL A 405 37.85 -37.05 22.44
CA VAL A 405 37.34 -35.89 21.70
C VAL A 405 35.90 -35.59 22.09
N THR A 406 35.07 -36.64 22.24
CA THR A 406 33.67 -36.51 22.66
C THR A 406 33.56 -35.81 24.02
N GLN A 407 34.39 -36.18 24.99
CA GLN A 407 34.38 -35.54 26.32
C GLN A 407 34.68 -34.03 26.25
N LYS A 408 35.61 -33.61 25.36
CA LYS A 408 35.96 -32.19 25.17
C LYS A 408 34.83 -31.41 24.50
N LEU A 409 34.20 -32.01 23.49
CA LEU A 409 33.04 -31.43 22.81
C LEU A 409 31.83 -31.31 23.76
N GLU A 410 31.65 -32.27 24.66
CA GLU A 410 30.61 -32.22 25.69
C GLU A 410 30.86 -31.11 26.71
N ALA A 411 32.08 -30.97 27.22
CA ALA A 411 32.43 -29.88 28.16
C ALA A 411 32.21 -28.48 27.55
N PHE A 412 32.62 -28.28 26.29
CA PHE A 412 32.33 -27.02 25.60
C PHE A 412 30.82 -26.83 25.41
N ALA A 413 30.10 -27.88 25.02
CA ALA A 413 28.67 -27.80 24.80
C ALA A 413 27.87 -27.53 26.09
N GLU A 414 28.32 -27.98 27.27
CA GLU A 414 27.72 -27.62 28.56
C GLU A 414 27.83 -26.12 28.84
N THR A 415 28.93 -25.50 28.41
CA THR A 415 29.09 -24.03 28.48
C THR A 415 28.22 -23.35 27.44
N PHE A 416 28.22 -23.87 26.21
CA PHE A 416 27.44 -23.35 25.09
C PHE A 416 25.92 -23.40 25.33
N VAL A 417 25.41 -24.45 25.98
CA VAL A 417 23.96 -24.61 26.22
C VAL A 417 23.40 -23.56 27.20
N LYS A 418 24.26 -22.90 28.00
CA LYS A 418 23.86 -21.82 28.92
C LYS A 418 23.34 -20.58 28.19
N PHE A 419 23.69 -20.40 26.91
CA PHE A 419 23.11 -19.36 26.05
C PHE A 419 21.73 -19.74 25.50
N GLY A 420 21.39 -21.02 25.59
CA GLY A 420 20.10 -21.58 25.19
C GLY A 420 18.98 -21.37 26.21
N PRO A 421 17.75 -21.79 25.87
CA PRO A 421 16.62 -21.66 26.77
C PRO A 421 16.83 -22.52 28.03
N PRO A 422 16.39 -22.06 29.22
CA PRO A 422 16.60 -22.79 30.48
C PRO A 422 15.87 -24.14 30.53
N HIS A 423 14.79 -24.28 29.74
CA HIS A 423 14.01 -25.52 29.62
C HIS A 423 13.82 -25.83 28.13
N PRO A 424 14.84 -26.36 27.44
CA PRO A 424 14.75 -26.65 26.02
C PRO A 424 13.72 -27.77 25.81
N ARG A 425 12.91 -27.65 24.75
CA ARG A 425 12.01 -28.73 24.35
C ARG A 425 12.85 -29.93 23.85
N PRO A 426 12.50 -31.18 24.21
CA PRO A 426 13.20 -32.35 23.68
C PRO A 426 13.21 -32.34 22.14
N GLY A 427 14.41 -32.48 21.56
CA GLY A 427 14.60 -32.47 20.10
C GLY A 427 14.51 -31.09 19.43
N ALA A 428 14.35 -30.00 20.18
CA ALA A 428 14.43 -28.66 19.61
C ALA A 428 15.87 -28.32 19.19
N ALA A 429 16.01 -27.63 18.06
CA ALA A 429 17.30 -27.08 17.64
C ALA A 429 17.80 -26.07 18.69
N PRO A 430 19.12 -25.96 18.90
CA PRO A 430 19.69 -24.90 19.73
C PRO A 430 19.25 -23.52 19.24
N SER A 431 18.97 -22.61 20.16
CA SER A 431 18.65 -21.21 19.86
C SER A 431 19.31 -20.29 20.88
N LEU A 432 19.67 -19.07 20.47
CA LEU A 432 20.12 -18.03 21.39
C LEU A 432 18.91 -17.46 22.16
N PHE A 433 18.75 -17.82 23.43
CA PHE A 433 17.53 -17.55 24.20
C PHE A 433 17.18 -16.07 24.33
N ILE A 434 18.18 -15.21 24.51
CA ILE A 434 17.98 -13.75 24.64
C ILE A 434 17.49 -13.16 23.30
N LEU A 435 18.00 -13.64 22.17
CA LEU A 435 17.52 -13.21 20.85
C LEU A 435 16.10 -13.72 20.57
N GLU A 436 15.80 -14.97 20.93
CA GLU A 436 14.45 -15.53 20.83
C GLU A 436 13.45 -14.75 21.71
N SER A 437 13.84 -14.45 22.95
CA SER A 437 13.00 -13.73 23.91
C SER A 437 12.72 -12.29 23.49
N THR A 438 13.75 -11.57 23.00
CA THR A 438 13.58 -10.21 22.45
C THR A 438 12.69 -10.22 21.20
N THR A 439 12.86 -11.19 20.31
CA THR A 439 12.03 -11.34 19.11
C THR A 439 10.58 -11.67 19.46
N ARG A 440 10.35 -12.60 20.39
CA ARG A 440 9.00 -12.96 20.83
C ARG A 440 8.30 -11.77 21.49
N LEU A 441 8.96 -11.08 22.41
CA LEU A 441 8.35 -9.92 23.08
C LEU A 441 8.06 -8.79 22.10
N PHE A 442 8.96 -8.55 21.13
CA PHE A 442 8.75 -7.59 20.06
C PHE A 442 7.48 -7.92 19.27
N ASN A 443 7.33 -9.17 18.82
CA ASN A 443 6.14 -9.61 18.08
C ASN A 443 4.86 -9.50 18.91
N GLU A 444 4.93 -9.76 20.21
CA GLU A 444 3.80 -9.63 21.14
C GLU A 444 3.35 -8.18 21.32
N ILE A 445 4.27 -7.22 21.27
CA ILE A 445 3.95 -5.80 21.29
C ILE A 445 3.35 -5.39 19.94
N GLU A 446 3.97 -5.80 18.83
CA GLU A 446 3.60 -5.39 17.48
C GLU A 446 2.30 -6.03 16.95
N LYS A 447 1.68 -7.01 17.64
CA LYS A 447 0.49 -7.71 17.13
C LYS A 447 -0.85 -6.98 17.35
N ALA A 448 -0.88 -5.96 18.19
CA ALA A 448 -2.11 -5.24 18.52
C ALA A 448 -1.85 -3.73 18.55
N ASP A 449 -2.89 -2.92 18.42
CA ASP A 449 -2.84 -1.51 18.82
C ASP A 449 -3.52 -1.45 20.19
N ALA A 450 -2.72 -1.48 21.26
CA ALA A 450 -3.17 -1.56 22.64
C ALA A 450 -2.13 -0.94 23.58
N ALA A 451 -2.57 -0.51 24.76
CA ALA A 451 -1.67 -0.02 25.79
C ALA A 451 -0.73 -1.14 26.28
N PRO A 452 0.60 -0.89 26.41
CA PRO A 452 1.53 -1.88 26.93
C PRO A 452 1.19 -2.30 28.37
N THR A 453 1.04 -3.60 28.59
CA THR A 453 0.74 -4.17 29.92
C THR A 453 1.93 -4.06 30.86
N ALA A 454 1.69 -4.15 32.17
CA ALA A 454 2.76 -4.17 33.18
C ALA A 454 3.76 -5.31 32.94
N ALA A 455 3.30 -6.48 32.49
CA ALA A 455 4.15 -7.63 32.17
C ALA A 455 5.05 -7.35 30.96
N VAL A 456 4.54 -6.67 29.94
CA VAL A 456 5.34 -6.23 28.79
C VAL A 456 6.43 -5.26 29.24
N ARG A 457 6.07 -4.23 30.02
CA ARG A 457 7.04 -3.24 30.53
C ARG A 457 8.15 -3.91 31.35
N ALA A 458 7.77 -4.82 32.26
CA ALA A 458 8.72 -5.58 33.06
C ALA A 458 9.61 -6.50 32.22
N GLY A 459 9.05 -7.16 31.20
CA GLY A 459 9.80 -8.02 30.28
C GLY A 459 10.84 -7.28 29.46
N VAL A 460 10.51 -6.06 28.97
CA VAL A 460 11.48 -5.22 28.26
C VAL A 460 12.61 -4.81 29.20
N ALA A 461 12.29 -4.33 30.40
CA ALA A 461 13.27 -3.92 31.39
C ALA A 461 14.20 -5.08 31.78
N ASP A 462 13.66 -6.27 32.01
CA ASP A 462 14.43 -7.49 32.31
C ASP A 462 15.42 -7.82 31.18
N LEU A 463 14.98 -7.80 29.92
CA LEU A 463 15.85 -8.06 28.77
C LEU A 463 16.96 -7.01 28.64
N GLU A 464 16.67 -5.72 28.86
CA GLU A 464 17.68 -4.66 28.84
C GLU A 464 18.82 -4.95 29.84
N THR A 465 18.50 -5.49 31.03
CA THR A 465 19.51 -5.84 32.04
C THR A 465 20.33 -7.10 31.69
N LYS A 466 19.75 -8.04 30.94
CA LYS A 466 20.37 -9.34 30.64
C LYS A 466 21.22 -9.36 29.38
N VAL A 467 20.97 -8.46 28.42
CA VAL A 467 21.68 -8.47 27.13
C VAL A 467 23.18 -8.24 27.30
N ARG A 468 23.59 -7.24 28.11
CA ARG A 468 25.02 -6.92 28.27
C ARG A 468 25.81 -8.07 28.94
N PRO A 469 25.41 -8.61 30.10
CA PRO A 469 26.09 -9.77 30.69
C PRO A 469 26.17 -10.99 29.76
N MET A 470 25.13 -11.23 28.94
CA MET A 470 25.14 -12.30 27.96
C MET A 470 26.16 -12.02 26.84
N MET A 471 26.22 -10.79 26.32
CA MET A 471 27.21 -10.39 25.31
C MET A 471 28.65 -10.51 25.83
N ASP A 472 28.90 -10.11 27.08
CA ASP A 472 30.22 -10.24 27.71
C ASP A 472 30.61 -11.72 27.85
N SER A 473 29.65 -12.57 28.25
CA SER A 473 29.86 -14.02 28.35
C SER A 473 30.08 -14.67 26.98
N TRP A 474 29.36 -14.22 25.95
CA TRP A 474 29.54 -14.66 24.56
C TRP A 474 30.92 -14.28 24.04
N HIS A 475 31.40 -13.07 24.35
CA HIS A 475 32.73 -12.63 23.97
C HIS A 475 33.82 -13.52 24.60
N ASN A 476 33.71 -13.82 25.90
CA ASN A 476 34.62 -14.74 26.56
C ASN A 476 34.62 -16.15 25.93
N LEU A 477 33.43 -16.67 25.56
CA LEU A 477 33.33 -17.94 24.85
C LEU A 477 34.13 -17.92 23.53
N LEU A 478 34.05 -16.83 22.78
CA LEU A 478 34.74 -16.69 21.50
C LEU A 478 36.25 -16.45 21.63
N GLU A 479 36.71 -15.75 22.66
CA GLU A 479 38.12 -15.38 22.82
C GLU A 479 38.93 -16.38 23.63
N ALA A 480 38.30 -17.13 24.54
CA ALA A 480 38.98 -18.08 25.41
C ALA A 480 38.54 -19.52 25.14
N ASP A 481 37.25 -19.82 25.27
CA ASP A 481 36.76 -21.21 25.29
C ASP A 481 36.86 -21.88 23.91
N LEU A 482 36.45 -21.18 22.85
CA LEU A 482 36.47 -21.71 21.48
C LEU A 482 37.91 -21.91 20.95
N PRO A 483 38.86 -20.97 21.11
CA PRO A 483 40.26 -21.21 20.74
C PRO A 483 40.89 -22.36 21.53
N ALA A 484 40.59 -22.47 22.83
CA ALA A 484 41.06 -23.58 23.64
C ALA A 484 40.53 -24.93 23.12
N LEU A 485 39.24 -25.01 22.77
CA LEU A 485 38.67 -26.21 22.14
C LEU A 485 39.33 -26.50 20.78
N ASN A 486 39.49 -25.50 19.91
CA ASN A 486 40.10 -25.66 18.60
C ASN A 486 41.55 -26.17 18.68
N GLN A 487 42.34 -25.68 19.63
CA GLN A 487 43.69 -26.20 19.88
C GLN A 487 43.65 -27.68 20.27
N GLN A 488 42.70 -28.08 21.12
CA GLN A 488 42.55 -29.48 21.53
C GLN A 488 42.04 -30.38 20.39
N LEU A 489 41.13 -29.88 19.54
CA LEU A 489 40.66 -30.60 18.35
C LEU A 489 41.80 -30.82 17.35
N LYS A 490 42.60 -29.79 17.12
CA LYS A 490 43.77 -29.85 16.24
C LYS A 490 44.79 -30.88 16.71
N GLN A 491 45.09 -30.91 18.01
CA GLN A 491 45.98 -31.92 18.61
C GLN A 491 45.44 -33.35 18.45
N ALA A 492 44.11 -33.51 18.43
CA ALA A 492 43.47 -34.81 18.24
C ALA A 492 43.26 -35.20 16.77
N GLY A 493 43.68 -34.37 15.81
CA GLY A 493 43.51 -34.58 14.37
C GLY A 493 42.10 -34.28 13.85
N PHE A 494 41.31 -33.49 14.57
CA PHE A 494 39.95 -33.10 14.18
C PHE A 494 39.90 -31.70 13.54
N PRO A 495 38.90 -31.43 12.68
CA PRO A 495 38.66 -30.09 12.16
C PRO A 495 38.37 -29.10 13.28
N GLU A 496 38.86 -27.88 13.14
CA GLU A 496 38.53 -26.74 14.00
C GLU A 496 37.13 -26.20 13.66
N ILE A 497 36.41 -25.70 14.65
CA ILE A 497 35.17 -24.96 14.45
C ILE A 497 35.54 -23.56 13.94
N LYS A 498 35.12 -23.24 12.72
CA LYS A 498 35.34 -21.94 12.09
C LYS A 498 34.06 -21.11 12.16
N ILE A 499 34.18 -19.90 12.65
CA ILE A 499 33.08 -18.92 12.62
C ILE A 499 33.15 -18.23 11.25
N GLU A 500 32.10 -18.38 10.46
CA GLU A 500 31.95 -17.55 9.25
C GLU A 500 31.74 -16.08 9.66
N GLU A 501 32.41 -15.16 8.96
CA GLU A 501 32.30 -13.71 9.21
C GLU A 501 30.88 -13.16 8.98
#